data_AF-A0A961ZL31-F1
#
_entry.id   AF-A0A961ZL31-F1
#
_cell.length_a   1.000
_cell.length_b   1.000
_cell.length_c   1.000
_cell.angle_alpha   90.00
_cell.angle_beta   90.00
_cell.angle_gamma   90.00
#
_symmetry.space_group_name_H-M   'P 1'
#
loop_
_entity.id
_entity.type
_entity.pdbx_description
1 polymer ?
#
loop_
_entity_poly.entity_id
_entity_poly.type
_entity_poly.pdbx_seq_one_letter_code
_entity_poly.pdbx_strand_id
1 'polypeptide(L)'
;MIRIETGPGGLPRLVATTQLSREDFEEIAARLGQTAVIARKAGFVAARQSDTAQRIETRWNGRETVANAEPGDWIATNMDADGSPIRDGELNVNVYVIKKDRFPELYAATGGSNEHGEIFGSRGTVSAIELGGGFEILAPWGEIQRADAGYLIDNGSEVYGNAKETFAATYVWA
;
A
#
# COMPACT_ATOMS: atom_id res chain seq x y z
N MET A 1 -0.48 6.68 24.34
CA MET A 1 0.66 6.12 25.12
C MET A 1 1.31 5.05 24.25
N ILE A 2 2.64 5.10 24.07
CA ILE A 2 3.41 4.16 23.24
C ILE A 2 4.24 3.25 24.16
N ARG A 3 4.12 1.94 23.99
CA ARG A 3 4.83 0.92 24.79
C ARG A 3 5.42 -0.15 23.87
N ILE A 4 6.59 -0.63 24.25
CA ILE A 4 7.21 -1.83 23.66
C ILE A 4 7.25 -2.87 24.78
N GLU A 5 6.56 -3.98 24.55
CA GLU A 5 6.40 -5.06 25.51
C GLU A 5 7.01 -6.34 24.95
N THR A 6 7.17 -7.36 25.80
CA THR A 6 7.62 -8.68 25.37
C THR A 6 6.41 -9.47 24.86
N GLY A 7 6.38 -9.74 23.55
CA GLY A 7 5.37 -10.54 22.88
C GLY A 7 5.70 -12.04 22.82
N PRO A 8 4.95 -12.80 22.01
CA PRO A 8 5.19 -14.22 21.80
C PRO A 8 6.65 -14.51 21.40
N GLY A 9 7.24 -15.54 22.00
CA GLY A 9 8.63 -15.93 21.71
C GLY A 9 9.71 -14.98 22.26
N GLY A 10 9.36 -14.04 23.15
CA GLY A 10 10.30 -13.08 23.70
C GLY A 10 10.59 -11.89 22.77
N LEU A 11 9.86 -11.78 21.65
CA LEU A 11 10.08 -10.78 20.62
C LEU A 11 9.35 -9.46 20.96
N PRO A 12 9.87 -8.31 20.51
CA PRO A 12 9.24 -7.02 20.81
C PRO A 12 7.85 -6.92 20.18
N ARG A 13 6.87 -6.48 21.00
CA ARG A 13 5.50 -6.15 20.60
C ARG A 13 5.24 -4.67 20.83
N LEU A 14 4.75 -3.97 19.80
CA LEU A 14 4.40 -2.56 19.90
C LEU A 14 2.93 -2.37 20.28
N VAL A 15 2.66 -1.56 21.31
CA VAL A 15 1.29 -1.15 21.69
C VAL A 15 1.21 0.37 21.70
N ALA A 16 0.31 0.94 20.90
CA ALA A 16 0.09 2.38 20.83
C ALA A 16 -1.39 2.73 20.72
N THR A 17 -1.91 3.50 21.68
CA THR A 17 -3.31 3.95 21.69
C THR A 17 -3.52 5.31 21.01
N THR A 18 -2.46 5.86 20.42
CA THR A 18 -2.43 7.16 19.75
C THR A 18 -1.83 6.97 18.37
N GLN A 19 -2.23 7.80 17.41
CA GLN A 19 -1.63 7.80 16.08
C GLN A 19 -0.13 8.08 16.20
N LEU A 20 0.67 7.28 15.50
CA LEU A 20 2.11 7.43 15.47
C LEU A 20 2.52 8.46 14.42
N SER A 21 3.45 9.31 14.79
CA SER A 21 4.15 10.23 13.90
C SER A 21 5.42 9.59 13.33
N ARG A 22 6.04 10.28 12.39
CA ARG A 22 7.36 9.90 11.89
C ARG A 22 8.44 9.91 12.98
N GLU A 23 8.38 10.87 13.88
CA GLU A 23 9.30 10.97 15.01
C GLU A 23 9.15 9.75 15.94
N ASP A 24 7.91 9.29 16.17
CA ASP A 24 7.66 8.07 16.94
C ASP A 24 8.24 6.84 16.24
N PHE A 25 8.13 6.75 14.91
CA PHE A 25 8.73 5.66 14.12
C PHE A 25 10.24 5.59 14.33
N GLU A 26 10.93 6.72 14.24
CA GLU A 26 12.38 6.82 14.43
C GLU A 26 12.77 6.46 15.88
N GLU A 27 12.03 6.94 16.88
CA GLU A 27 12.26 6.61 18.28
C GLU A 27 12.07 5.10 18.54
N ILE A 28 11.01 4.51 18.00
CA ILE A 28 10.73 3.08 18.14
C ILE A 28 11.84 2.26 17.49
N ALA A 29 12.29 2.63 16.27
CA ALA A 29 13.41 1.97 15.60
C ALA A 29 14.67 1.99 16.46
N ALA A 30 15.01 3.16 17.02
CA ALA A 30 16.17 3.32 17.91
C ALA A 30 16.05 2.48 19.19
N ARG A 31 14.88 2.46 19.83
CA ARG A 31 14.61 1.66 21.04
C ARG A 31 14.71 0.15 20.80
N LEU A 32 14.37 -0.30 19.59
CA LEU A 32 14.49 -1.69 19.17
C LEU A 32 15.90 -2.06 18.67
N GLY A 33 16.81 -1.08 18.55
CA GLY A 33 18.13 -1.27 17.96
C GLY A 33 18.07 -1.68 16.48
N GLN A 34 17.00 -1.30 15.77
CA GLN A 34 16.80 -1.63 14.37
C GLN A 34 17.11 -0.44 13.46
N THR A 35 17.71 -0.74 12.31
CA THR A 35 17.77 0.21 11.19
C THR A 35 16.56 -0.03 10.30
N ALA A 36 15.83 1.04 9.97
CA ALA A 36 14.72 0.95 9.02
C ALA A 36 15.22 0.48 7.65
N VAL A 37 14.54 -0.51 7.09
CA VAL A 37 14.82 -1.04 5.76
C VAL A 37 13.87 -0.45 4.74
N ILE A 38 14.36 -0.17 3.54
CA ILE A 38 13.51 0.34 2.46
C ILE A 38 12.89 -0.84 1.72
N ALA A 39 11.57 -0.78 1.51
CA ALA A 39 10.84 -1.70 0.68
C ALA A 39 10.08 -0.95 -0.41
N ARG A 40 10.01 -1.52 -1.61
CA ARG A 40 9.26 -0.99 -2.75
C ARG A 40 7.95 -1.72 -2.87
N LYS A 41 6.88 -1.01 -3.18
CA LYS A 41 5.58 -1.63 -3.43
C LYS A 41 5.66 -2.50 -4.68
N ALA A 42 5.48 -3.81 -4.50
CA ALA A 42 5.40 -4.79 -5.56
C ALA A 42 3.97 -4.82 -6.07
N GLY A 43 3.66 -3.92 -7.01
CA GLY A 43 2.35 -3.85 -7.63
C GLY A 43 2.45 -3.27 -9.03
N PHE A 44 1.78 -3.91 -9.96
CA PHE A 44 1.63 -3.43 -11.32
C PHE A 44 0.23 -2.86 -11.51
N VAL A 45 0.13 -1.86 -12.38
CA VAL A 45 -1.14 -1.39 -12.91
C VAL A 45 -1.08 -1.47 -14.43
N ALA A 46 -2.15 -1.92 -15.06
CA ALA A 46 -2.36 -1.64 -16.47
C ALA A 46 -3.14 -0.32 -16.55
N ALA A 47 -2.64 0.64 -17.32
CA ALA A 47 -3.24 1.94 -17.41
C ALA A 47 -3.20 2.49 -18.83
N ARG A 48 -4.23 3.25 -19.17
CA ARG A 48 -4.31 4.03 -20.41
C ARG A 48 -4.66 5.47 -20.09
N GLN A 49 -4.13 6.39 -20.87
CA GLN A 49 -4.52 7.78 -20.78
C GLN A 49 -5.91 7.97 -21.40
N SER A 50 -6.70 8.87 -20.82
CA SER A 50 -8.01 9.25 -21.33
C SER A 50 -7.87 10.39 -22.33
N ASP A 51 -8.32 10.20 -23.56
CA ASP A 51 -8.28 11.27 -24.58
C ASP A 51 -9.48 12.23 -24.49
N THR A 52 -10.57 11.77 -23.88
CA THR A 52 -11.82 12.51 -23.74
C THR A 52 -12.30 12.50 -22.30
N ALA A 53 -13.20 13.42 -21.95
CA ALA A 53 -13.95 13.30 -20.71
C ALA A 53 -14.80 12.02 -20.75
N GLN A 54 -14.68 11.15 -19.75
CA GLN A 54 -15.47 9.93 -19.66
C GLN A 54 -15.80 9.56 -18.22
N ARG A 55 -17.02 9.03 -18.04
CA ARG A 55 -17.50 8.48 -16.76
C ARG A 55 -17.07 7.02 -16.67
N ILE A 56 -16.32 6.68 -15.64
CA ILE A 56 -15.85 5.33 -15.32
C ILE A 56 -16.68 4.80 -14.17
N GLU A 57 -17.38 3.69 -14.44
CA GLU A 57 -18.15 2.97 -13.42
C GLU A 57 -17.40 1.71 -13.06
N THR A 58 -17.24 1.46 -11.77
CA THR A 58 -16.46 0.35 -11.25
C THR A 58 -17.29 -0.46 -10.30
N ARG A 59 -17.31 -1.77 -10.52
CA ARG A 59 -17.88 -2.76 -9.61
C ARG A 59 -16.75 -3.55 -8.99
N TRP A 60 -16.69 -3.56 -7.66
CA TRP A 60 -15.63 -4.23 -6.94
C TRP A 60 -16.10 -4.69 -5.56
N ASN A 61 -16.02 -5.99 -5.29
CA ASN A 61 -16.41 -6.59 -4.01
C ASN A 61 -17.84 -6.18 -3.58
N GLY A 62 -18.79 -6.24 -4.52
CA GLY A 62 -20.18 -5.84 -4.30
C GLY A 62 -20.40 -4.34 -4.08
N ARG A 63 -19.38 -3.50 -4.30
CA ARG A 63 -19.50 -2.03 -4.25
C ARG A 63 -19.44 -1.45 -5.65
N GLU A 64 -20.29 -0.46 -5.90
CA GLU A 64 -20.26 0.32 -7.13
C GLU A 64 -19.71 1.72 -6.84
N THR A 65 -18.78 2.19 -7.66
CA THR A 65 -18.26 3.56 -7.60
C THR A 65 -18.27 4.18 -8.99
N VAL A 66 -18.28 5.51 -9.01
CA VAL A 66 -18.26 6.29 -10.25
C VAL A 66 -17.17 7.36 -10.11
N ALA A 67 -16.31 7.44 -11.12
CA ALA A 67 -15.28 8.46 -11.25
C ALA A 67 -15.34 9.11 -12.63
N ASN A 68 -15.03 10.39 -12.72
CA ASN A 68 -14.91 11.09 -14.01
C ASN A 68 -13.43 11.27 -14.35
N ALA A 69 -13.04 10.76 -15.52
CA ALA A 69 -11.74 11.01 -16.12
C ALA A 69 -11.84 12.19 -17.09
N GLU A 70 -10.94 13.15 -16.96
CA GLU A 70 -10.77 14.24 -17.92
C GLU A 70 -9.70 13.88 -18.96
N PRO A 71 -9.61 14.60 -20.10
CA PRO A 71 -8.50 14.45 -21.02
C PRO A 71 -7.14 14.56 -20.31
N GLY A 72 -6.29 13.56 -20.47
CA GLY A 72 -4.99 13.45 -19.85
C GLY A 72 -4.96 12.68 -18.52
N ASP A 73 -6.10 12.42 -17.88
CA ASP A 73 -6.18 11.53 -16.71
C ASP A 73 -5.90 10.08 -17.13
N TRP A 74 -5.51 9.26 -16.16
CA TRP A 74 -5.21 7.84 -16.37
C TRP A 74 -6.32 6.96 -15.84
N ILE A 75 -6.74 5.99 -16.65
CA ILE A 75 -7.68 4.95 -16.25
C ILE A 75 -6.85 3.70 -16.01
N ALA A 76 -6.82 3.23 -14.77
CA ALA A 76 -5.93 2.19 -14.30
C ALA A 76 -6.70 1.01 -13.71
N THR A 77 -6.09 -0.17 -13.79
CA THR A 77 -6.51 -1.37 -13.08
C THR A 77 -5.33 -2.05 -12.38
N ASN A 78 -5.59 -2.64 -11.22
CA ASN A 78 -4.57 -3.39 -10.49
C ASN A 78 -4.31 -4.73 -11.16
N MET A 79 -3.04 -5.12 -11.20
CA MET A 79 -2.57 -6.36 -11.76
C MET A 79 -1.97 -7.24 -10.66
N ASP A 80 -2.09 -8.56 -10.82
CA ASP A 80 -1.34 -9.51 -10.02
C ASP A 80 0.14 -9.57 -10.48
N ALA A 81 0.92 -10.42 -9.80
CA ALA A 81 2.34 -10.59 -10.09
C ALA A 81 2.62 -11.20 -11.47
N ASP A 82 1.65 -11.92 -12.04
CA ASP A 82 1.74 -12.54 -13.37
C ASP A 82 1.31 -11.59 -14.49
N GLY A 83 0.94 -10.35 -14.15
CA GLY A 83 0.51 -9.34 -15.11
C GLY A 83 -0.93 -9.55 -15.61
N SER A 84 -1.76 -10.26 -14.84
CA SER A 84 -3.20 -10.41 -15.09
C SER A 84 -4.02 -9.46 -14.22
N PRO A 85 -5.16 -8.92 -14.70
CA PRO A 85 -5.99 -8.02 -13.92
C PRO A 85 -6.53 -8.74 -12.67
N ILE A 86 -6.43 -8.10 -11.51
CA ILE A 86 -7.03 -8.64 -10.29
C ILE A 86 -8.54 -8.54 -10.42
N ARG A 87 -9.23 -9.65 -10.15
CA ARG A 87 -10.68 -9.77 -10.21
C ARG A 87 -11.26 -10.05 -8.83
N ASP A 88 -12.46 -9.54 -8.57
CA ASP A 88 -13.22 -9.90 -7.37
C ASP A 88 -13.90 -11.27 -7.52
N GLY A 89 -14.65 -11.69 -6.49
CA GLY A 89 -15.38 -12.96 -6.49
C GLY A 89 -16.47 -13.08 -7.56
N GLU A 90 -16.88 -11.97 -8.18
CA GLU A 90 -17.84 -11.90 -9.28
C GLU A 90 -17.13 -11.70 -10.64
N LEU A 91 -15.80 -11.82 -10.68
CA LEU A 91 -14.93 -11.64 -11.84
C LEU A 91 -14.84 -10.20 -12.38
N ASN A 92 -15.33 -9.21 -11.62
CA ASN A 92 -15.22 -7.80 -11.99
C ASN A 92 -13.79 -7.31 -11.80
N VAL A 93 -13.32 -6.45 -12.70
CA VAL A 93 -12.00 -5.81 -12.64
C VAL A 93 -12.12 -4.48 -11.91
N ASN A 94 -11.21 -4.20 -10.99
CA ASN A 94 -11.15 -2.90 -10.35
C ASN A 94 -10.59 -1.86 -11.33
N VAL A 95 -11.38 -0.86 -11.69
CA VAL A 95 -10.95 0.26 -12.55
C VAL A 95 -11.05 1.56 -11.76
N TYR A 96 -10.09 2.46 -11.91
CA TYR A 96 -10.14 3.76 -11.23
C TYR A 96 -9.39 4.83 -12.02
N VAL A 97 -9.67 6.09 -11.68
CA VAL A 97 -9.08 7.26 -12.35
C VAL A 97 -7.97 7.83 -11.47
N ILE A 98 -6.77 7.97 -12.04
CA ILE A 98 -5.64 8.69 -11.45
C ILE A 98 -5.46 9.99 -12.22
N LYS A 99 -5.31 11.12 -11.50
CA LYS A 99 -5.11 12.41 -12.14
C LYS A 99 -3.80 12.46 -12.92
N LYS A 100 -3.84 13.12 -14.09
CA LYS A 100 -2.70 13.35 -15.00
C LYS A 100 -1.38 13.56 -14.27
N ASP A 101 -1.33 14.55 -13.39
CA ASP A 101 -0.08 15.00 -12.76
C ASP A 101 0.40 14.04 -11.67
N ARG A 102 -0.50 13.24 -11.09
CA ARG A 102 -0.19 12.29 -10.02
C ARG A 102 0.35 10.97 -10.56
N PHE A 103 -0.04 10.56 -11.76
CA PHE A 103 0.33 9.26 -12.31
C PHE A 103 1.86 9.04 -12.42
N PRO A 104 2.66 9.98 -12.97
CA PRO A 104 4.11 9.81 -13.09
C PRO A 104 4.84 9.76 -11.73
N GLU A 105 4.26 10.33 -10.68
CA GLU A 105 4.81 10.24 -9.32
C GLU A 105 4.61 8.85 -8.73
N LEU A 106 3.51 8.19 -9.08
CA LEU A 106 3.11 6.90 -8.52
C LEU A 106 3.65 5.70 -9.30
N TYR A 107 3.90 5.84 -10.61
CA TYR A 107 4.12 4.70 -11.50
C TYR A 107 5.22 4.95 -12.55
N ALA A 108 5.96 3.90 -12.89
CA ALA A 108 6.98 3.88 -13.95
C ALA A 108 6.60 2.88 -15.03
N ALA A 109 6.79 3.24 -16.31
CA ALA A 109 6.55 2.30 -17.40
C ALA A 109 7.48 1.08 -17.29
N THR A 110 6.93 -0.11 -17.51
CA THR A 110 7.71 -1.37 -17.52
C THR A 110 8.06 -1.85 -18.93
N GLY A 111 7.42 -1.28 -19.95
CA GLY A 111 7.54 -1.69 -21.35
C GLY A 111 6.55 -2.78 -21.78
N GLY A 112 5.73 -3.32 -20.86
CA GLY A 112 4.65 -4.25 -21.17
C GLY A 112 3.32 -3.56 -21.49
N SER A 113 2.38 -4.28 -22.10
CA SER A 113 1.00 -3.84 -22.30
C SER A 113 0.03 -5.02 -22.36
N ASN A 114 -1.26 -4.76 -22.11
CA ASN A 114 -2.35 -5.72 -22.26
C ASN A 114 -3.64 -5.02 -22.73
N GLU A 115 -4.78 -5.72 -22.70
CA GLU A 115 -6.09 -5.20 -23.11
C GLU A 115 -6.59 -3.97 -22.30
N HIS A 116 -6.01 -3.72 -21.11
CA HIS A 116 -6.33 -2.58 -20.26
C HIS A 116 -5.37 -1.39 -20.42
N GLY A 117 -4.29 -1.54 -21.18
CA GLY A 117 -3.33 -0.47 -21.48
C GLY A 117 -1.87 -0.88 -21.25
N GLU A 118 -1.00 0.11 -21.11
CA GLU A 118 0.41 -0.09 -20.79
C GLU A 118 0.57 -0.55 -19.33
N ILE A 119 1.56 -1.39 -19.07
CA ILE A 119 1.85 -1.91 -17.72
C ILE A 119 2.89 -1.01 -17.05
N PHE A 120 2.54 -0.53 -15.86
CA PHE A 120 3.39 0.30 -15.03
C PHE A 120 3.66 -0.35 -13.67
N GLY A 121 4.89 -0.25 -13.19
CA GLY A 121 5.29 -0.67 -11.85
C GLY A 121 5.16 0.49 -10.87
N SER A 122 4.73 0.20 -9.63
CA SER A 122 4.67 1.20 -8.58
C SER A 122 6.04 1.78 -8.24
N ARG A 123 6.10 3.09 -8.05
CA ARG A 123 7.27 3.84 -7.55
C ARG A 123 7.27 3.98 -6.03
N GLY A 124 6.17 3.61 -5.37
CA GLY A 124 6.01 3.80 -3.92
C GLY A 124 7.06 3.01 -3.15
N THR A 125 7.83 3.70 -2.32
CA THR A 125 8.73 3.09 -1.34
C THR A 125 8.26 3.39 0.06
N VAL A 126 8.58 2.51 0.99
CA VAL A 126 8.34 2.71 2.41
C VAL A 126 9.56 2.33 3.21
N SER A 127 9.73 2.97 4.37
CA SER A 127 10.65 2.53 5.41
C SER A 127 9.91 1.56 6.33
N ALA A 128 10.53 0.45 6.70
CA ALA A 128 9.91 -0.56 7.55
C ALA A 128 10.86 -1.02 8.66
N ILE A 129 10.30 -1.30 9.83
CA ILE A 129 10.98 -2.01 10.93
C ILE A 129 10.17 -3.24 11.34
N GLU A 130 10.85 -4.32 11.69
CA GLU A 130 10.18 -5.60 12.01
C GLU A 130 9.69 -5.60 13.46
N LEU A 131 8.42 -5.98 13.63
CA LEU A 131 7.77 -6.21 14.90
C LEU A 131 7.48 -7.70 15.05
N GLY A 132 8.52 -8.45 15.42
CA GLY A 132 8.46 -9.92 15.51
C GLY A 132 7.46 -10.47 16.54
N GLY A 133 7.14 -9.69 17.59
CA GLY A 133 6.09 -10.00 18.56
C GLY A 133 4.73 -9.37 18.23
N GLY A 134 4.63 -8.77 17.04
CA GLY A 134 3.40 -8.17 16.52
C GLY A 134 3.14 -6.76 17.04
N PHE A 135 1.90 -6.31 16.85
CA PHE A 135 1.49 -4.98 17.24
C PHE A 135 0.00 -4.86 17.56
N GLU A 136 -0.33 -3.82 18.30
CA GLU A 136 -1.67 -3.28 18.51
C GLU A 136 -1.58 -1.75 18.52
N ILE A 137 -1.85 -1.12 17.39
CA ILE A 137 -1.63 0.33 17.21
C ILE A 137 -2.85 1.01 16.60
N LEU A 138 -3.04 2.30 16.92
CA LEU A 138 -4.03 3.15 16.26
C LEU A 138 -3.48 3.63 14.91
N ALA A 139 -4.14 3.24 13.82
CA ALA A 139 -3.80 3.67 12.47
C ALA A 139 -4.18 5.14 12.21
N PRO A 140 -3.58 5.78 11.19
CA PRO A 140 -3.90 7.14 10.77
C PRO A 140 -5.38 7.37 10.44
N TRP A 141 -6.10 6.34 10.00
CA TRP A 141 -7.54 6.41 9.70
C TRP A 141 -8.45 6.14 10.90
N GLY A 142 -7.89 6.05 12.11
CA GLY A 142 -8.66 6.02 13.37
C GLY A 142 -9.08 4.63 13.86
N GLU A 143 -8.60 3.55 13.24
CA GLU A 143 -8.90 2.17 13.66
C GLU A 143 -7.69 1.48 14.31
N ILE A 144 -7.95 0.57 15.26
CA ILE A 144 -6.91 -0.25 15.86
C ILE A 144 -6.52 -1.38 14.91
N GLN A 145 -5.26 -1.42 14.49
CA GLN A 145 -4.68 -2.54 13.76
C GLN A 145 -4.01 -3.52 14.72
N ARG A 146 -4.19 -4.82 14.46
CA ARG A 146 -3.60 -5.91 15.24
C ARG A 146 -2.93 -6.92 14.33
N ALA A 147 -1.75 -7.38 14.72
CA ALA A 147 -1.09 -8.54 14.12
C ALA A 147 -0.21 -9.25 15.15
N ASP A 148 0.03 -10.54 14.95
CA ASP A 148 0.93 -11.36 15.78
C ASP A 148 2.39 -11.22 15.35
N ALA A 149 2.62 -10.83 14.10
CA ALA A 149 3.91 -10.43 13.55
C ALA A 149 3.70 -9.49 12.35
N GLY A 150 4.65 -8.60 12.12
CA GLY A 150 4.59 -7.71 10.96
C GLY A 150 5.61 -6.60 10.99
N TYR A 151 5.26 -5.48 10.39
CA TYR A 151 6.12 -4.33 10.22
C TYR A 151 5.41 -3.07 10.67
N LEU A 152 6.14 -2.16 11.30
CA LEU A 152 5.76 -0.75 11.34
C LEU A 152 6.29 -0.10 10.06
N ILE A 153 5.45 0.67 9.38
CA ILE A 153 5.75 1.30 8.10
C ILE A 153 5.71 2.82 8.25
N ASP A 154 6.69 3.52 7.67
CA ASP A 154 6.63 4.95 7.31
C ASP A 154 6.62 5.09 5.79
N ASN A 155 5.56 5.68 5.22
CA ASN A 155 5.44 5.96 3.78
C ASN A 155 5.81 7.40 3.38
N GLY A 156 6.37 8.19 4.31
CA GLY A 156 6.70 9.60 4.13
C GLY A 156 5.58 10.57 4.51
N SER A 157 4.37 10.08 4.76
CA SER A 157 3.22 10.87 5.22
C SER A 157 2.57 10.30 6.47
N GLU A 158 2.57 8.98 6.62
CA GLU A 158 1.80 8.24 7.60
C GLU A 158 2.61 7.09 8.17
N VAL A 159 2.38 6.79 9.45
CA VAL A 159 2.94 5.63 10.14
C VAL A 159 1.83 4.66 10.52
N TYR A 160 1.95 3.41 10.08
CA TYR A 160 0.92 2.38 10.28
C TYR A 160 1.51 0.97 10.32
N GLY A 161 0.71 0.02 10.79
CA GLY A 161 1.09 -1.37 10.95
C GLY A 161 0.71 -2.18 9.72
N ASN A 162 1.54 -3.15 9.36
CA ASN A 162 1.25 -4.08 8.29
C ASN A 162 1.62 -5.49 8.71
N ALA A 163 0.63 -6.40 8.70
CA ALA A 163 0.86 -7.79 9.05
C ALA A 163 1.90 -8.42 8.10
N LYS A 164 2.69 -9.38 8.60
CA LYS A 164 3.83 -9.95 7.87
C LYS A 164 3.45 -10.49 6.49
N GLU A 165 2.35 -11.22 6.40
CA GLU A 165 1.84 -11.80 5.14
C GLU A 165 1.40 -10.73 4.16
N THR A 166 0.62 -9.75 4.63
CA THR A 166 0.17 -8.60 3.82
C THR A 166 1.36 -7.77 3.32
N PHE A 167 2.38 -7.57 4.16
CA PHE A 167 3.60 -6.89 3.75
C PHE A 167 4.32 -7.65 2.63
N ALA A 168 4.53 -8.96 2.81
CA ALA A 168 5.22 -9.79 1.83
C ALA A 168 4.47 -9.88 0.48
N ALA A 169 3.14 -9.81 0.50
CA ALA A 169 2.33 -9.74 -0.72
C ALA A 169 2.35 -8.36 -1.40
N THR A 170 2.67 -7.29 -0.65
CA THR A 170 2.56 -5.91 -1.12
C THR A 170 3.91 -5.28 -1.45
N TYR A 171 5.00 -5.73 -0.84
CA TYR A 171 6.31 -5.08 -0.91
C TYR A 171 7.44 -6.08 -1.20
N VAL A 172 8.44 -5.60 -1.94
CA VAL A 172 9.73 -6.27 -2.14
C VAL A 172 10.85 -5.41 -1.56
N TRP A 173 11.88 -6.04 -0.99
CA TRP A 173 13.02 -5.31 -0.44
C TRP A 173 13.78 -4.55 -1.55
N ALA A 174 14.17 -3.31 -1.26
CA ALA A 174 14.68 -2.35 -2.24
C ALA A 174 16.17 -2.49 -2.56
#